data_AF-A0A2C6CQ53-F1
#
_entry.id   AF-A0A2C6CQ53-F1
#
_cell.length_a   1.000
_cell.length_b   1.000
_cell.length_c   1.000
_cell.angle_alpha   90.00
_cell.angle_beta   90.00
_cell.angle_gamma   90.00
#
_symmetry.space_group_name_H-M   'P 1'
#
loop_
_entity.id
_entity.type
_entity.pdbx_description
1 polymer ?
#
loop_
_entity_poly.entity_id
_entity_poly.type
_entity_poly.pdbx_seq_one_letter_code
_entity_poly.pdbx_strand_id
1 'polypeptide(L)'
;MLAQQSNNTWVLQVRAALTAFDYVVEDQYGKNAYNTPEEFRQLVLQHVRKNITIHCDNADVAVFKEGRVSLGHETNVTFLITGIAENTKSLNISNTSFSKLPHNQSALMVLKEGYTKKQFILSNDNGHTANLEVGEAEFNLVEASIGKTILPSVSLLFIALALGALSYFFINKKESTLSLIA
;
A
#
# COMPACT_ATOMS: atom_id res chain seq x y z
N MET A 1 14.38 2.60 -0.43
CA MET A 1 15.47 1.70 0.01
C MET A 1 15.48 1.65 1.53
N LEU A 2 15.56 0.45 2.11
CA LEU A 2 15.69 0.22 3.55
C LEU A 2 17.02 -0.52 3.77
N ALA A 3 17.96 0.04 4.52
CA ALA A 3 19.32 -0.50 4.64
C ALA A 3 19.72 -0.68 6.10
N GLN A 4 20.19 -1.88 6.47
CA GLN A 4 20.73 -2.14 7.79
C GLN A 4 22.08 -1.42 7.94
N GLN A 5 22.27 -0.79 9.09
CA GLN A 5 23.51 -0.19 9.55
C GLN A 5 24.10 -1.04 10.68
N SER A 6 25.23 -0.61 11.24
CA SER A 6 25.75 -1.21 12.47
C SER A 6 24.77 -1.10 13.64
N ASN A 7 24.90 -1.99 14.62
CA ASN A 7 24.12 -2.01 15.88
C ASN A 7 22.60 -2.20 15.68
N ASN A 8 22.20 -2.99 14.68
CA ASN A 8 20.80 -3.30 14.37
C ASN A 8 19.90 -2.05 14.15
N THR A 9 20.51 -0.95 13.72
CA THR A 9 19.79 0.23 13.26
C THR A 9 19.57 0.15 11.76
N TRP A 10 18.52 0.78 11.26
CA TRP A 10 18.17 0.76 9.85
C TRP A 10 18.02 2.19 9.33
N VAL A 11 18.30 2.41 8.06
CA VAL A 11 18.04 3.69 7.39
C VAL A 11 17.04 3.47 6.28
N LEU A 12 15.92 4.19 6.36
CA LEU A 12 14.99 4.31 5.25
C LEU A 12 15.38 5.52 4.42
N GLN A 13 15.44 5.32 3.11
CA GLN A 13 15.67 6.36 2.12
C GLN A 13 14.60 6.31 1.04
N VAL A 14 13.92 7.43 0.82
CA VAL A 14 12.92 7.63 -0.23
C VAL A 14 13.40 8.72 -1.18
N ARG A 15 13.45 8.40 -2.47
CA ARG A 15 13.95 9.28 -3.52
C ARG A 15 12.90 9.43 -4.59
N ALA A 16 12.67 10.67 -5.05
CA ALA A 16 11.80 10.99 -6.17
C ALA A 16 12.16 12.37 -6.75
N ALA A 17 11.59 12.72 -7.90
CA ALA A 17 11.69 14.07 -8.43
C ALA A 17 11.09 15.09 -7.44
N LEU A 18 11.65 16.30 -7.38
CA LEU A 18 11.11 17.38 -6.55
C LEU A 18 9.63 17.65 -6.86
N THR A 19 9.25 17.62 -8.14
CA THR A 19 7.87 17.82 -8.61
C THR A 19 6.89 16.76 -8.12
N ALA A 20 7.37 15.52 -7.87
CA ALA A 20 6.52 14.48 -7.28
C ALA A 20 6.21 14.77 -5.82
N PHE A 21 7.18 15.29 -5.06
CA PHE A 21 6.97 15.74 -3.68
C PHE A 21 6.10 17.00 -3.62
N ASP A 22 6.30 17.93 -4.54
CA ASP A 22 5.47 19.12 -4.70
C ASP A 22 3.99 18.73 -4.90
N TYR A 23 3.73 17.87 -5.90
CA TYR A 23 2.38 17.38 -6.18
C TYR A 23 1.70 16.78 -4.94
N VAL A 24 2.37 15.90 -4.20
CA VAL A 24 1.73 15.24 -3.04
C VAL A 24 1.56 16.18 -1.85
N VAL A 25 2.41 17.21 -1.73
CA VAL A 25 2.23 18.27 -0.73
C VAL A 25 1.03 19.13 -1.10
N GLU A 26 0.90 19.56 -2.36
CA GLU A 26 -0.26 20.33 -2.81
C GLU A 26 -1.57 19.53 -2.73
N ASP A 27 -1.54 18.23 -3.06
CA ASP A 27 -2.70 17.34 -2.97
C ASP A 27 -3.17 17.17 -1.51
N GLN A 28 -2.22 17.01 -0.58
CA GLN A 28 -2.51 16.74 0.84
C GLN A 28 -2.83 18.00 1.66
N TYR A 29 -2.18 19.13 1.35
CA TYR A 29 -2.22 20.36 2.16
C TYR A 29 -2.80 21.57 1.42
N GLY A 30 -3.08 21.44 0.13
CA GLY A 30 -3.60 22.51 -0.73
C GLY A 30 -2.50 23.26 -1.48
N LYS A 31 -2.90 23.99 -2.52
CA LYS A 31 -2.00 24.87 -3.27
C LYS A 31 -1.43 25.97 -2.37
N ASN A 32 -0.16 26.31 -2.57
CA ASN A 32 0.56 27.31 -1.77
C ASN A 32 0.62 26.98 -0.26
N ALA A 33 0.63 25.69 0.12
CA ALA A 33 0.72 25.25 1.51
C ALA A 33 2.04 25.61 2.22
N TYR A 34 3.03 26.10 1.48
CA TYR A 34 4.33 26.53 1.98
C TYR A 34 4.80 27.77 1.23
N ASN A 35 5.60 28.59 1.90
CA ASN A 35 6.20 29.81 1.38
C ASN A 35 7.74 29.74 1.36
N THR A 36 8.32 28.81 2.13
CA THR A 36 9.77 28.63 2.24
C THR A 36 10.20 27.19 1.96
N PRO A 37 11.45 26.96 1.53
CA PRO A 37 12.01 25.62 1.39
C PRO A 37 11.98 24.81 2.70
N GLU A 38 12.14 25.46 3.85
CA GLU A 38 12.12 24.83 5.17
C GLU A 38 10.72 24.30 5.51
N GLU A 39 9.67 25.07 5.25
CA GLU A 39 8.28 24.64 5.39
C GLU A 39 7.98 23.44 4.47
N PHE A 40 8.40 23.51 3.21
CA PHE A 40 8.26 22.40 2.27
C PHE A 40 8.90 21.12 2.79
N ARG A 41 10.15 21.20 3.32
CA ARG A 41 10.83 20.03 3.92
C ARG A 41 10.03 19.41 5.07
N GLN A 42 9.41 20.23 5.93
CA GLN A 42 8.59 19.72 7.04
C GLN A 42 7.35 18.99 6.54
N LEU A 43 6.64 19.57 5.56
CA LEU A 43 5.46 18.93 4.96
C LEU A 43 5.81 17.61 4.27
N VAL A 44 6.94 17.56 3.55
CA VAL A 44 7.47 16.34 2.95
C VAL A 44 7.78 15.28 4.03
N LEU A 45 8.48 15.65 5.11
CA LEU A 45 8.77 14.71 6.20
C LEU A 45 7.52 14.14 6.83
N GLN A 46 6.55 15.01 7.12
CA GLN A 46 5.28 14.61 7.71
C GLN A 46 4.51 13.68 6.78
N HIS A 47 4.46 14.02 5.49
CA HIS A 47 3.78 13.21 4.48
C HIS A 47 4.39 11.82 4.35
N VAL A 48 5.71 11.73 4.17
CA VAL A 48 6.39 10.44 4.01
C VAL A 48 6.27 9.59 5.28
N ARG A 49 6.45 10.19 6.48
CA ARG A 49 6.30 9.47 7.75
C ARG A 49 4.89 8.89 7.93
N LYS A 50 3.86 9.61 7.50
CA LYS A 50 2.46 9.17 7.62
C LYS A 50 2.12 8.05 6.63
N ASN A 51 2.78 7.99 5.48
CA ASN A 51 2.42 7.12 4.36
C ASN A 51 3.37 5.94 4.15
N ILE A 52 4.31 5.69 5.07
CA ILE A 52 5.16 4.51 5.04
C ILE A 52 4.97 3.73 6.33
N THR A 53 4.73 2.44 6.18
CA THR A 53 4.65 1.49 7.30
C THR A 53 5.65 0.37 7.07
N ILE A 54 6.26 -0.09 8.16
CA ILE A 54 7.13 -1.26 8.20
C ILE A 54 6.68 -2.09 9.40
N HIS A 55 6.11 -3.25 9.13
CA HIS A 55 5.71 -4.20 10.18
C HIS A 55 6.65 -5.41 10.18
N CYS A 56 7.03 -5.84 11.37
CA CYS A 56 7.85 -7.02 11.62
C CYS A 56 6.99 -8.11 12.27
N ASP A 57 7.14 -9.35 11.81
CA ASP A 57 6.59 -10.56 12.45
C ASP A 57 5.12 -10.44 12.90
N ASN A 58 4.28 -9.83 12.05
CA ASN A 58 2.84 -9.64 12.23
C ASN A 58 2.37 -8.75 13.40
N ALA A 59 3.24 -8.02 14.10
CA ALA A 59 2.80 -7.17 15.22
C ALA A 59 3.59 -5.87 15.43
N ASP A 60 4.92 -5.92 15.29
CA ASP A 60 5.75 -4.77 15.69
C ASP A 60 5.86 -3.76 14.54
N VAL A 61 5.57 -2.49 14.83
CA VAL A 61 5.71 -1.39 13.88
C VAL A 61 7.07 -0.73 14.08
N ALA A 62 7.88 -0.67 13.02
CA ALA A 62 9.16 0.01 13.09
C ALA A 62 8.97 1.53 13.32
N VAL A 63 9.84 2.11 14.14
CA VAL A 63 9.73 3.50 14.58
C VAL A 63 10.68 4.39 13.78
N PHE A 64 10.12 5.44 13.20
CA PHE A 64 10.82 6.44 12.39
C PHE A 64 11.38 7.56 13.27
N LYS A 65 12.70 7.72 13.29
CA LYS A 65 13.46 8.73 14.03
C LYS A 65 14.24 9.63 13.07
N GLU A 66 14.58 10.82 13.54
CA GLU A 66 15.55 11.73 12.89
C GLU A 66 15.35 11.92 11.38
N GLY A 67 14.14 12.35 10.99
CA GLY A 67 13.82 12.60 9.58
C GLY A 67 14.59 13.78 8.99
N ARG A 68 15.15 13.64 7.79
CA ARG A 68 15.82 14.72 7.05
C ARG A 68 15.40 14.74 5.58
N VAL A 69 15.40 15.93 4.98
CA VAL A 69 15.10 16.12 3.55
C VAL A 69 16.22 16.89 2.90
N SER A 70 16.80 16.31 1.85
CA SER A 70 17.72 16.98 0.96
C SER A 70 16.98 17.31 -0.34
N LEU A 71 16.88 18.61 -0.66
CA LEU A 71 16.22 19.10 -1.87
C LEU A 71 17.24 19.19 -3.02
N GLY A 72 16.80 18.88 -4.23
CA GLY A 72 17.58 18.93 -5.46
C GLY A 72 16.72 18.51 -6.65
N HIS A 73 17.35 18.30 -7.83
CA HIS A 73 16.66 17.72 -9.00
C HIS A 73 15.98 16.39 -8.64
N GLU A 74 16.67 15.61 -7.81
CA GLU A 74 16.09 14.51 -7.05
C GLU A 74 16.05 14.93 -5.58
N THR A 75 14.89 14.77 -4.96
CA THR A 75 14.67 15.00 -3.53
C THR A 75 14.79 13.70 -2.78
N ASN A 76 15.47 13.75 -1.63
CA ASN A 76 15.79 12.60 -0.83
C ASN A 76 15.29 12.79 0.60
N VAL A 77 14.49 11.84 1.08
CA VAL A 77 13.97 11.80 2.43
C VAL A 77 14.59 10.61 3.16
N THR A 78 15.25 10.87 4.29
CA THR A 78 15.88 9.84 5.11
C THR A 78 15.30 9.79 6.51
N PHE A 79 15.19 8.58 7.06
CA PHE A 79 14.85 8.32 8.45
C PHE A 79 15.77 7.27 9.05
N LEU A 80 16.13 7.44 10.32
CA LEU A 80 16.65 6.35 11.14
C LEU A 80 15.46 5.49 11.60
N ILE A 81 15.55 4.19 11.42
CA ILE A 81 14.51 3.22 11.75
C ILE A 81 15.00 2.33 12.88
N THR A 82 14.14 2.15 13.88
CA THR A 82 14.37 1.27 15.05
C THR A 82 13.19 0.32 15.20
N GLY A 83 13.36 -0.75 15.99
CA GLY A 83 12.30 -1.74 16.21
C GLY A 83 12.26 -2.91 15.22
N ILE A 84 13.23 -3.01 14.31
CA ILE A 84 13.43 -4.20 13.47
C ILE A 84 14.47 -5.09 14.17
N ALA A 85 14.07 -6.23 14.72
CA ALA A 85 14.98 -7.14 15.42
C ALA A 85 15.88 -7.93 14.46
N GLU A 86 17.07 -8.35 14.89
CA GLU A 86 18.02 -9.10 14.03
C GLU A 86 17.45 -10.43 13.52
N ASN A 87 16.58 -11.06 14.33
CA ASN A 87 15.92 -12.33 14.07
C ASN A 87 14.52 -12.18 13.43
N THR A 88 14.20 -10.99 12.90
CA THR A 88 12.94 -10.75 12.17
C THR A 88 12.81 -11.77 11.03
N LYS A 89 11.68 -12.45 10.96
CA LYS A 89 11.40 -13.48 9.95
C LYS A 89 10.61 -12.96 8.77
N SER A 90 9.87 -11.87 8.96
CA SER A 90 9.03 -11.27 7.95
C SER A 90 9.01 -9.75 8.04
N LEU A 91 8.92 -9.09 6.89
CA LEU A 91 8.77 -7.65 6.75
C LEU A 91 7.58 -7.36 5.83
N ASN A 92 6.58 -6.64 6.33
CA ASN A 92 5.56 -6.02 5.50
C ASN A 92 5.90 -4.53 5.37
N ILE A 93 6.21 -4.09 4.16
CA ILE A 93 6.62 -2.72 3.88
C ILE A 93 5.64 -2.10 2.90
N SER A 94 5.00 -0.99 3.30
CA SER A 94 4.08 -0.22 2.45
C SER A 94 4.60 1.20 2.25
N ASN A 95 4.45 1.74 1.04
CA ASN A 95 4.71 3.15 0.77
C ASN A 95 3.64 3.73 -0.15
N THR A 96 2.66 4.39 0.44
CA THR A 96 1.56 5.04 -0.27
C THR A 96 1.81 6.53 -0.54
N SER A 97 3.02 7.04 -0.26
CA SER A 97 3.35 8.47 -0.35
C SER A 97 3.03 9.07 -1.72
N PHE A 98 3.10 8.28 -2.77
CA PHE A 98 2.88 8.73 -4.15
C PHE A 98 1.66 8.08 -4.81
N SER A 99 0.81 7.37 -4.05
CA SER A 99 -0.33 6.60 -4.58
C SER A 99 -1.38 7.43 -5.34
N LYS A 100 -1.37 8.76 -5.15
CA LYS A 100 -2.24 9.70 -5.87
C LYS A 100 -1.67 10.11 -7.23
N LEU A 101 -0.38 9.92 -7.48
CA LEU A 101 0.20 10.14 -8.80
C LEU A 101 -0.26 9.02 -9.76
N PRO A 102 -0.82 9.37 -10.92
CA PRO A 102 -1.23 8.36 -11.91
C PRO A 102 -0.06 7.47 -12.32
N HIS A 103 -0.31 6.16 -12.43
CA HIS A 103 0.66 5.15 -12.85
C HIS A 103 1.97 5.14 -12.02
N ASN A 104 1.93 5.55 -10.74
CA ASN A 104 3.12 5.55 -9.92
C ASN A 104 3.60 4.12 -9.61
N GLN A 105 4.92 3.94 -9.69
CA GLN A 105 5.60 2.73 -9.27
C GLN A 105 6.82 3.12 -8.45
N SER A 106 7.08 2.38 -7.38
CA SER A 106 8.27 2.57 -6.55
C SER A 106 9.10 1.31 -6.49
N ALA A 107 10.42 1.47 -6.54
CA ALA A 107 11.37 0.40 -6.34
C ALA A 107 11.76 0.32 -4.86
N LEU A 108 11.36 -0.76 -4.18
CA LEU A 108 11.85 -1.11 -2.86
C LEU A 108 13.06 -2.03 -2.97
N MET A 109 14.13 -1.67 -2.25
CA MET A 109 15.28 -2.53 -2.03
C MET A 109 15.52 -2.62 -0.53
N VAL A 110 15.74 -3.83 -0.02
CA VAL A 110 16.13 -4.09 1.37
C VAL A 110 17.59 -4.55 1.35
N LEU A 111 18.47 -3.81 2.02
CA LEU A 111 19.90 -4.07 2.06
C LEU A 111 20.29 -4.55 3.45
N LYS A 112 20.88 -5.75 3.52
CA LYS A 112 21.42 -6.37 4.73
C LYS A 112 22.75 -7.01 4.37
N GLU A 113 23.73 -6.94 5.27
CA GLU A 113 25.05 -7.52 5.03
C GLU A 113 24.93 -9.04 4.84
N GLY A 114 25.62 -9.59 3.84
CA GLY A 114 25.50 -11.00 3.47
C GLY A 114 24.23 -11.39 2.70
N TYR A 115 23.32 -10.46 2.42
CA TYR A 115 22.09 -10.74 1.67
C TYR A 115 22.20 -10.31 0.20
N THR A 116 21.57 -11.09 -0.67
CA THR A 116 21.43 -10.76 -2.09
C THR A 116 20.51 -9.56 -2.26
N LYS A 117 20.95 -8.60 -3.07
CA LYS A 117 20.16 -7.40 -3.39
C LYS A 117 19.05 -7.77 -4.37
N LYS A 118 17.80 -7.64 -3.94
CA LYS A 118 16.60 -7.76 -4.80
C LYS A 118 15.79 -6.47 -4.76
N GLN A 119 15.15 -6.18 -5.89
CA GLN A 119 14.22 -5.06 -6.03
C GLN A 119 12.79 -5.60 -6.08
N PHE A 120 11.91 -4.97 -5.31
CA PHE A 120 10.47 -5.24 -5.28
C PHE A 120 9.74 -4.02 -5.79
N ILE A 121 8.79 -4.20 -6.72
CA ILE A 121 7.99 -3.10 -7.24
C ILE A 121 6.78 -2.89 -6.33
N LEU A 122 6.54 -1.65 -5.93
CA LEU A 122 5.35 -1.21 -5.21
C LEU A 122 4.47 -0.42 -6.18
N SER A 123 3.31 -0.95 -6.55
CA SER A 123 2.38 -0.37 -7.54
C SER A 123 0.94 -0.48 -7.05
N ASN A 124 -0.01 0.03 -7.84
CA ASN A 124 -1.43 -0.18 -7.57
C ASN A 124 -1.81 -1.67 -7.50
N ASP A 125 -1.11 -2.54 -8.25
CA ASP A 125 -1.43 -3.98 -8.34
C ASP A 125 -1.22 -4.70 -7.00
N ASN A 126 -0.33 -4.18 -6.15
CA ASN A 126 -0.05 -4.73 -4.82
C ASN A 126 -0.33 -3.75 -3.68
N GLY A 127 -1.15 -2.73 -3.93
CA GLY A 127 -1.50 -1.72 -2.92
C GLY A 127 -0.27 -1.00 -2.36
N HIS A 128 0.74 -0.78 -3.22
CA HIS A 128 2.06 -0.25 -2.88
C HIS A 128 2.75 -0.95 -1.70
N THR A 129 2.57 -2.26 -1.59
CA THR A 129 3.03 -3.06 -0.45
C THR A 129 3.85 -4.26 -0.92
N ALA A 130 4.92 -4.56 -0.18
CA ALA A 130 5.71 -5.77 -0.32
C ALA A 130 5.64 -6.57 0.98
N ASN A 131 5.18 -7.81 0.88
CA ASN A 131 5.28 -8.81 1.95
C ASN A 131 6.52 -9.64 1.70
N LEU A 132 7.49 -9.58 2.60
CA LEU A 132 8.79 -10.21 2.46
C LEU A 132 9.00 -11.25 3.58
N GLU A 133 9.43 -12.44 3.20
CA GLU A 133 9.98 -13.44 4.12
C GLU A 133 11.50 -13.39 4.09
N VAL A 134 12.13 -13.53 5.26
CA VAL A 134 13.58 -13.53 5.42
C VAL A 134 14.09 -14.96 5.26
N GLY A 135 14.70 -15.25 4.11
CA GLY A 135 15.42 -16.50 3.86
C GLY A 135 16.85 -16.48 4.41
N GLU A 136 17.63 -17.50 4.05
CA GLU A 136 19.01 -17.66 4.55
C GLU A 136 19.93 -16.48 4.17
N ALA A 137 19.83 -15.97 2.95
CA ALA A 137 20.65 -14.86 2.44
C ALA A 137 19.90 -13.97 1.43
N GLU A 138 18.57 -13.92 1.53
CA GLU A 138 17.74 -13.12 0.63
C GLU A 138 16.37 -12.81 1.26
N PHE A 139 15.73 -11.77 0.73
CA PHE A 139 14.33 -11.46 1.01
C PHE A 139 13.49 -11.99 -0.15
N ASN A 140 12.40 -12.69 0.15
CA ASN A 140 11.53 -13.29 -0.86
C ASN A 140 10.12 -12.73 -0.76
N LEU A 141 9.53 -12.39 -1.91
CA LEU A 141 8.16 -11.89 -1.97
C LEU A 141 7.20 -13.04 -1.63
N VAL A 142 6.34 -12.81 -0.65
CA VAL A 142 5.22 -13.70 -0.36
C VAL A 142 4.02 -13.15 -1.10
N GLU A 143 3.54 -13.89 -2.11
CA GLU A 143 2.27 -13.55 -2.73
C GLU A 143 1.18 -13.62 -1.65
N ALA A 144 0.39 -12.55 -1.52
CA ALA A 144 -0.81 -12.63 -0.71
C ALA A 144 -1.67 -13.75 -1.31
N SER A 145 -1.86 -14.84 -0.58
CA SER A 145 -2.84 -15.84 -0.98
C SER A 145 -4.18 -15.12 -1.00
N ILE A 146 -4.64 -14.70 -2.17
CA ILE A 146 -6.04 -14.33 -2.35
C ILE A 146 -6.76 -15.64 -2.04
N GLY A 147 -7.25 -15.77 -0.81
CA GLY A 147 -8.19 -16.82 -0.47
C GLY A 147 -9.29 -16.66 -1.50
N LYS A 148 -9.35 -17.58 -2.48
CA LYS A 148 -10.45 -17.65 -3.43
C LYS A 148 -11.69 -17.57 -2.56
N THR A 149 -12.42 -16.46 -2.63
CA THR A 149 -13.74 -16.38 -2.03
C THR A 149 -14.57 -17.35 -2.85
N ILE A 150 -14.61 -18.60 -2.38
CA ILE A 150 -15.53 -19.61 -2.88
C ILE A 150 -16.88 -19.08 -2.40
N LEU A 151 -17.60 -18.35 -3.25
CA LEU A 151 -18.99 -18.03 -2.99
C LEU A 151 -19.68 -19.38 -2.71
N PRO A 152 -20.23 -19.60 -1.50
CA PRO A 152 -20.84 -20.88 -1.18
C PRO A 152 -22.01 -21.09 -2.15
N SER A 153 -22.05 -22.27 -2.79
CA SER A 153 -22.98 -22.66 -3.85
C SER A 153 -24.46 -22.45 -3.49
N VAL A 154 -24.76 -22.31 -2.19
CA VAL A 154 -26.09 -22.02 -1.64
C VAL A 154 -26.61 -20.65 -2.10
N SER A 155 -25.74 -19.66 -2.32
CA SER A 155 -26.12 -18.31 -2.76
C SER A 155 -26.69 -18.26 -4.19
N LEU A 156 -26.24 -19.15 -5.08
CA LEU A 156 -26.80 -19.28 -6.44
C LEU A 156 -28.23 -19.87 -6.43
N LEU A 157 -28.54 -20.72 -5.44
CA LEU A 157 -29.84 -21.36 -5.31
C LEU A 157 -30.92 -20.36 -4.90
N PHE A 158 -30.59 -19.40 -4.03
CA PHE A 158 -31.49 -18.31 -3.65
C PHE A 158 -31.77 -17.34 -4.81
N ILE A 159 -30.77 -17.05 -5.65
CA ILE A 159 -30.95 -16.21 -6.84
C ILE A 159 -31.87 -16.90 -7.85
N ALA A 160 -31.69 -18.20 -8.09
CA ALA A 160 -32.54 -18.98 -8.99
C ALA A 160 -34.00 -19.05 -8.48
N LEU A 161 -34.20 -19.25 -7.18
CA LEU A 161 -35.54 -19.26 -6.57
C LEU A 161 -36.22 -17.89 -6.64
N ALA A 162 -35.47 -16.80 -6.40
CA ALA A 162 -36.01 -15.44 -6.50
C ALA A 162 -36.45 -15.10 -7.94
N LEU A 163 -35.65 -15.49 -8.95
CA LEU A 163 -36.01 -15.32 -10.35
C LEU A 163 -37.23 -16.18 -10.76
N GLY A 164 -37.33 -17.41 -10.25
CA GLY A 164 -38.49 -18.28 -10.46
C GLY A 164 -39.78 -17.75 -9.80
N ALA A 165 -39.68 -17.18 -8.60
CA ALA A 165 -40.81 -16.57 -7.92
C ALA A 165 -41.28 -15.29 -8.64
N LEU A 166 -40.34 -14.48 -9.15
CA LEU A 166 -40.68 -13.30 -9.95
C LEU A 166 -41.40 -13.69 -11.25
N SER A 167 -40.89 -14.68 -11.99
CA SER A 167 -41.52 -15.10 -13.24
C SER A 167 -42.93 -15.66 -13.01
N TYR A 168 -43.13 -16.46 -11.96
CA TYR A 168 -44.45 -16.94 -11.56
C TYR A 168 -45.43 -15.80 -11.23
N PHE A 169 -44.98 -14.80 -10.46
CA PHE A 169 -45.80 -13.66 -10.09
C PHE A 169 -46.26 -12.82 -11.29
N PHE A 170 -45.37 -12.59 -12.26
CA PHE A 170 -45.71 -11.85 -13.48
C PHE A 170 -46.66 -12.61 -14.41
N ILE A 171 -46.56 -13.95 -14.48
CA ILE A 171 -47.45 -14.79 -15.29
C ILE A 171 -48.88 -14.78 -14.71
N ASN A 172 -49.03 -15.01 -13.40
CA ASN A 172 -50.35 -15.02 -12.75
C ASN A 172 -51.05 -13.65 -12.74
N LYS A 173 -50.30 -12.55 -12.73
CA LYS A 173 -50.90 -11.20 -12.76
C LYS A 173 -51.56 -10.89 -14.11
N LYS A 174 -51.16 -11.55 -15.19
CA LYS A 174 -51.70 -11.33 -16.55
C LYS A 174 -53.09 -11.95 -16.76
N GLU A 175 -53.47 -12.97 -15.98
CA GLU A 175 -54.79 -13.61 -16.11
C GLU A 175 -55.90 -12.84 -15.39
N SER A 176 -55.60 -12.05 -14.36
CA SER A 176 -56.60 -11.24 -13.63
C SER A 176 -57.09 -9.99 -14.38
N THR A 177 -56.43 -9.55 -15.45
CA THR A 177 -56.86 -8.38 -16.24
C THR A 177 -57.74 -8.71 -17.44
N LEU A 178 -57.88 -10.00 -17.81
CA LEU A 178 -58.70 -10.44 -18.95
C LEU A 178 -60.15 -10.80 -18.56
N SER A 179 -60.49 -10.85 -17.28
CA SER A 179 -61.87 -11.10 -16.79
C SER A 179 -62.67 -9.83 -16.48
N LEU A 180 -62.14 -8.63 -16.80
CA LEU A 180 -62.83 -7.35 -16.58
C LEU A 180 -63.24 -6.62 -17.89
N ILE A 181 -63.12 -7.27 -19.06
CA ILE A 181 -63.58 -6.75 -20.37
C ILE A 181 -64.38 -7.84 -21.13
N ALA A 182 -65.29 -8.54 -20.45
CA ALA A 182 -66.28 -9.41 -21.08
C ALA A 182 -67.66 -9.11 -20.52
#